data_AF-A0A0F5YLQ4-F1
#
_entry.id   AF-A0A0F5YLQ4-F1
#
_cell.length_a   1.000
_cell.length_b   1.000
_cell.length_c   1.000
_cell.angle_alpha   90.00
_cell.angle_beta   90.00
_cell.angle_gamma   90.00
#
_symmetry.space_group_name_H-M   'P 1'
#
loop_
_entity.id
_entity.type
_entity.pdbx_description
1 polymer ?
#
loop_
_entity_poly.entity_id
_entity_poly.type
_entity_poly.pdbx_seq_one_letter_code
_entity_poly.pdbx_strand_id
1 'polypeptide(L)' 'MNSENLAKYIEATEGISKPWLLVQLRLQKLQERRSQLDFEAYLQELADIQKDLMNLGEWWVGLEEEVFGTDR' A
#
# COMPACT_ATOMS: atom_id res chain seq x y z
N MET A 1 -1.23 -14.41 5.14
CA MET A 1 -0.09 -13.56 4.78
C MET A 1 0.01 -12.50 5.86
N ASN A 2 1.17 -12.28 6.49
CA ASN A 2 1.40 -11.16 7.41
C ASN A 2 2.23 -10.06 6.70
N SER A 3 2.42 -8.92 7.36
CA SER A 3 3.15 -7.77 6.81
C SER A 3 4.61 -8.13 6.48
N GLU A 4 5.23 -9.04 7.22
CA GLU A 4 6.58 -9.53 6.93
C GLU A 4 6.63 -10.31 5.61
N ASN A 5 5.69 -11.21 5.37
CA ASN A 5 5.62 -11.97 4.12
C ASN A 5 5.30 -11.04 2.94
N LEU A 6 4.45 -10.03 3.16
CA LEU A 6 4.16 -9.02 2.14
C LEU A 6 5.39 -8.16 1.83
N ALA A 7 6.15 -7.74 2.83
CA ALA A 7 7.39 -6.99 2.64
C ALA A 7 8.42 -7.80 1.83
N LYS A 8 8.64 -9.07 2.19
CA LYS A 8 9.52 -9.98 1.43
C LYS A 8 9.07 -10.16 -0.02
N TYR A 9 7.76 -10.25 -0.25
CA TYR A 9 7.21 -10.34 -1.60
C TYR A 9 7.49 -9.06 -2.41
N ILE A 10 7.28 -7.88 -1.81
CA ILE A 10 7.55 -6.58 -2.43
C ILE A 10 9.04 -6.47 -2.81
N GLU A 11 9.94 -6.84 -1.90
CA GLU A 11 11.38 -6.84 -2.16
C GLU A 11 11.76 -7.82 -3.28
N ALA A 12 11.25 -9.06 -3.23
CA ALA A 12 11.55 -10.10 -4.22
C ALA A 12 11.03 -9.81 -5.62
N THR A 13 10.05 -8.92 -5.76
CA THR A 13 9.41 -8.55 -7.04
C THR A 13 9.79 -7.14 -7.51
N GLU A 14 10.81 -6.52 -6.90
CA GLU A 14 11.21 -5.13 -7.16
C GLU A 14 10.03 -4.14 -7.03
N GLY A 15 9.02 -4.52 -6.24
CA GLY A 15 7.77 -3.79 -6.07
C GLY A 15 7.87 -2.55 -5.18
N ILE A 16 9.07 -2.20 -4.70
CA ILE A 16 9.29 -1.01 -3.86
C ILE A 16 8.92 0.27 -4.62
N SER A 17 9.13 0.30 -5.94
CA SER A 17 8.75 1.41 -6.81
C SER A 17 7.24 1.52 -7.06
N LYS A 18 6.45 0.53 -6.62
CA LYS A 18 5.01 0.45 -6.83
C LYS A 18 4.27 0.98 -5.61
N PRO A 19 3.85 2.26 -5.60
CA PRO A 19 3.35 2.90 -4.38
C PRO A 19 2.08 2.24 -3.82
N TRP A 20 1.26 1.58 -4.64
CA TRP A 20 0.09 0.83 -4.17
C TRP A 20 0.46 -0.41 -3.34
N LEU A 21 1.60 -1.06 -3.60
CA LEU A 21 2.08 -2.17 -2.79
C LEU A 21 2.51 -1.70 -1.39
N LEU A 22 3.07 -0.48 -1.31
CA LEU A 22 3.42 0.12 -0.02
C LEU A 22 2.17 0.54 0.79
N VAL A 23 1.12 1.01 0.10
CA VAL A 23 -0.20 1.24 0.72
C VAL A 23 -0.77 -0.06 1.28
N GLN A 24 -0.73 -1.16 0.51
CA GLN A 24 -1.16 -2.47 0.98
C GLN A 24 -0.37 -2.95 2.20
N LEU A 25 0.96 -2.75 2.21
CA LEU A 25 1.81 -3.07 3.36
C LEU A 25 1.40 -2.28 4.61
N ARG A 26 1.09 -0.99 4.47
CA ARG A 26 0.60 -0.16 5.59
C ARG A 26 -0.74 -0.63 6.13
N LEU A 27 -1.69 -0.97 5.26
CA LEU A 27 -2.98 -1.55 5.66
C LEU A 27 -2.79 -2.85 6.44
N GLN A 28 -1.94 -3.75 5.95
CA GLN A 28 -1.64 -5.02 6.61
C GLN A 28 -1.06 -4.81 8.01
N LYS A 29 -0.09 -3.88 8.14
CA LYS A 29 0.49 -3.53 9.45
C LYS A 29 -0.54 -2.91 10.40
N LEU A 30 -1.48 -2.11 9.88
CA LEU A 30 -2.55 -1.51 10.68
C LEU A 30 -3.52 -2.59 11.20
N GLN A 31 -3.90 -3.55 10.34
CA GLN A 31 -4.74 -4.68 10.72
C GLN A 31 -4.09 -5.54 11.81
N GLU A 32 -2.79 -5.81 11.71
CA GLU A 32 -2.05 -6.62 12.68
C GLU A 32 -1.97 -5.98 14.07
N ARG A 33 -1.87 -4.65 14.14
CA ARG A 33 -1.87 -3.91 15.41
C ARG A 33 -3.24 -3.41 15.84
N ARG A 34 -4.33 -3.80 15.17
CA ARG A 34 -5.69 -3.28 15.45
C ARG A 34 -6.08 -3.41 16.92
N SER A 35 -5.71 -4.51 17.57
CA SER A 35 -6.00 -4.80 18.98
C SER A 35 -5.23 -3.91 19.96
N GLN A 36 -4.19 -3.22 19.50
CA GLN A 36 -3.35 -2.32 20.30
C GLN A 36 -3.78 -0.85 20.18
N LEU A 37 -4.74 -0.54 19.29
CA LEU A 37 -5.23 0.81 19.01
C LEU A 37 -6.64 1.00 19.56
N ASP A 38 -6.89 2.19 20.10
CA ASP A 38 -8.27 2.65 20.28
C ASP A 38 -8.95 2.91 18.93
N PHE A 39 -10.25 3.19 18.99
CA PHE A 39 -11.05 3.36 17.78
C PHE A 39 -10.69 4.63 16.99
N GLU A 40 -10.39 5.74 17.67
CA GLU A 40 -10.09 7.01 17.02
C GLU A 40 -8.73 6.97 16.33
N ALA A 41 -7.71 6.42 16.99
CA ALA A 41 -6.38 6.21 16.41
C ALA A 41 -6.45 5.30 15.19
N TYR A 42 -7.20 4.19 15.27
CA TYR A 42 -7.39 3.32 14.11
C TYR A 42 -8.05 4.04 12.92
N LEU A 43 -9.10 4.83 13.18
CA LEU A 43 -9.79 5.59 12.13
C LEU A 43 -8.90 6.66 11.51
N GLN A 44 -8.11 7.37 12.31
CA GLN A 44 -7.17 8.38 11.83
C GLN A 44 -6.12 7.76 10.91
N GLU A 45 -5.49 6.66 11.36
CA GLU A 45 -4.50 5.96 10.55
C GLU A 45 -5.09 5.37 9.26
N LEU A 46 -6.33 4.86 9.33
CA LEU A 46 -7.04 4.36 8.15
C LEU A 46 -7.33 5.49 7.15
N ALA A 47 -7.75 6.66 7.63
CA ALA A 47 -8.01 7.83 6.79
C ALA A 47 -6.73 8.34 6.12
N ASP A 48 -5.60 8.32 6.84
CA ASP A 48 -4.30 8.69 6.26
C ASP A 48 -3.87 7.73 5.15
N ILE A 49 -4.03 6.42 5.37
CA ILE A 49 -3.72 5.42 4.33
C ILE A 49 -4.68 5.55 3.13
N GLN A 50 -5.96 5.85 3.37
CA GLN A 50 -6.92 6.13 2.30
C GLN A 50 -6.52 7.35 1.49
N LYS A 51 -6.07 8.43 2.13
CA LYS A 51 -5.59 9.63 1.45
C LYS A 51 -4.39 9.31 0.55
N ASP A 52 -3.45 8.50 1.04
CA ASP A 52 -2.31 8.06 0.24
C ASP A 52 -2.74 7.26 -0.99
N LEU A 53 -3.74 6.38 -0.84
CA LEU A 53 -4.33 5.67 -1.98
C LEU A 53 -4.97 6.62 -2.99
N MET A 54 -5.72 7.63 -2.53
CA MET A 54 -6.35 8.61 -3.41
C MET A 54 -5.32 9.40 -4.21
N ASN A 55 -4.18 9.74 -3.61
CA ASN A 55 -3.08 10.42 -4.30
C ASN A 55 -2.46 9.56 -5.42
N LEU A 56 -2.61 8.22 -5.38
CA LEU A 56 -2.14 7.36 -6.46
C LEU A 56 -2.98 7.48 -7.73
N GLY A 57 -4.26 7.87 -7.59
CA GLY A 57 -5.22 7.96 -8.70
C GLY A 57 -4.76 8.82 -9.87
N GLU A 58 -3.94 9.83 -9.60
CA GLU A 58 -3.37 10.72 -10.62
C GLU A 58 -1.89 10.43 -10.92
N TRP A 59 -1.22 9.65 -10.07
CA TRP A 59 0.24 9.46 -10.16
C TRP A 59 0.66 8.64 -11.38
N TRP A 60 -0.12 7.63 -11.76
CA TRP A 60 0.21 6.77 -12.89
C TRP A 60 -0.11 7.40 -14.24
N VAL A 61 -0.76 8.58 -14.28
CA VAL A 61 -1.14 9.25 -15.52
C VAL A 61 0.11 9.69 -16.29
N GLY A 62 0.35 9.11 -17.46
CA GLY A 62 1.56 9.31 -18.27
C GLY A 62 2.73 8.36 -17.97
N LEU A 63 2.58 7.44 -17.01
CA LEU A 63 3.56 6.40 -16.66
C LEU A 63 2.97 4.98 -16.81
N GLU A 64 1.81 4.84 -17.43
CA GLU A 64 1.04 3.59 -17.43
C GLU A 64 1.81 2.42 -18.05
N GLU A 65 2.57 2.66 -19.13
CA GLU A 65 3.36 1.63 -19.80
C GLU A 65 4.52 1.12 -18.93
N GLU A 66 5.16 2.00 -18.16
CA GLU A 66 6.22 1.63 -17.21
C GLU A 66 5.66 0.89 -15.99
N VAL A 67 4.48 1.30 -15.53
CA VAL A 67 3.87 0.84 -14.28
C VAL A 67 3.12 -0.48 -14.44
N PHE A 68 2.35 -0.63 -15.52
CA PHE A 68 1.48 -1.78 -15.78
C PHE A 68 2.04 -2.74 -16.83
N GLY A 69 3.01 -2.30 -17.64
CA GLY A 69 3.49 -3.05 -18.79
C GLY A 69 2.49 -3.07 -19.94
N THR A 70 3.00 -3.26 -21.15
CA THR A 70 2.17 -3.56 -22.32
C THR A 70 1.85 -5.06 -22.33
N ASP A 71 0.85 -5.48 -21.56
CA ASP A 71 0.20 -6.77 -21.85
C ASP A 71 -0.56 -6.61 -23.18
N ARG A 72 0.11 -7.04 -24.27
CA ARG A 72 -0.50 -7.40 -25.55
C ARG A 72 -0.32 -8.89 -25.79
#